data_AF-A0A0M4PR84-F1
#
_entry.id   AF-A0A0M4PR84-F1
#
_cell.length_a   1.000
_cell.length_b   1.000
_cell.length_c   1.000
_cell.angle_alpha   90.00
_cell.angle_beta   90.00
_cell.angle_gamma   90.00
#
_symmetry.space_group_name_H-M   'P 1'
#
loop_
_entity.id
_entity.type
_entity.pdbx_description
1 polymer ?
#
loop_
_entity_poly.entity_id
_entity_poly.type
_entity_poly.pdbx_seq_one_letter_code
_entity_poly.pdbx_strand_id
1 'polypeptide(L)'
;MTVNGTEATVTVPPRAHLGDVLREQLGLTGTHLGCEHGVCGMCTVLVDGEAARACLLFAVQCEGAEIVTVEGLGTPEDQHPLQQAFSAHHALQCGFCTPGMLMSSYDLLSNTPEVESEELPEQMSGVLCRCTGYRGILAAVDDVRQRHPDGVPGPRACGARTLVGRGTGGGSGAGAPAEEVPAAALAQEVRLPSGPPSAVVDVTSALRQPVERVWAVLDDFDLLARCLPGARLTEVLDGDRYRGRAVVALGPVKLSFDGLAQVVERDPAAHRLRFHAQGADAGGSATQADVVLAAEAGPDGGTVLTAHADVHLTGRVAQFGRALAGDVSRRLFEQFATSVDEAAETGSVTEPGRGAQLRLVLGTVRDTVGALVRRGLTRARTLRRR
;
A
#
# COMPACT_ATOMS: atom_id res chain seq x y z
N MET A 1 -17.43 12.03 4.01
CA MET A 1 -16.99 10.82 3.28
C MET A 1 -18.17 10.32 2.45
N THR A 2 -17.95 9.54 1.40
CA THR A 2 -19.03 8.93 0.62
C THR A 2 -19.14 7.47 1.01
N VAL A 3 -20.29 7.03 1.52
CA VAL A 3 -20.50 5.65 1.99
C VAL A 3 -21.56 4.98 1.13
N ASN A 4 -21.20 3.87 0.47
CA ASN A 4 -22.07 3.11 -0.43
C ASN A 4 -22.71 4.02 -1.50
N GLY A 5 -21.93 4.94 -2.08
CA GLY A 5 -22.37 5.92 -3.08
C GLY A 5 -23.19 7.10 -2.52
N THR A 6 -23.38 7.21 -1.20
CA THR A 6 -24.14 8.29 -0.57
C THR A 6 -23.23 9.19 0.27
N GLU A 7 -23.29 10.51 0.08
CA GLU A 7 -22.54 11.44 0.92
C GLU A 7 -23.00 11.36 2.38
N ALA A 8 -22.04 11.24 3.30
CA ALA A 8 -22.27 11.18 4.73
C ALA A 8 -21.39 12.21 5.45
N THR A 9 -22.04 13.00 6.31
CA THR A 9 -21.41 13.97 7.20
C THR A 9 -21.74 13.59 8.65
N VAL A 10 -20.71 13.43 9.48
CA VAL A 10 -20.84 13.08 10.90
C VAL A 10 -19.91 13.95 11.73
N THR A 11 -20.29 14.24 12.98
CA THR A 11 -19.43 14.93 13.95
C THR A 11 -18.99 13.94 15.01
N VAL A 12 -17.69 13.66 15.08
CA VAL A 12 -17.13 12.61 15.93
C VAL A 12 -15.85 13.07 16.62
N PRO A 13 -15.50 12.51 17.79
CA PRO A 13 -14.17 12.69 18.37
C PRO A 13 -13.09 12.17 17.41
N PRO A 14 -11.89 12.79 17.34
CA PRO A 14 -10.82 12.34 16.44
C PRO A 14 -10.37 10.89 16.62
N ARG A 15 -10.58 10.34 17.83
CA ARG A 15 -10.27 8.95 18.19
C ARG A 15 -11.34 7.93 17.77
N ALA A 16 -12.46 8.36 17.19
CA ALA A 16 -13.54 7.45 16.82
C ALA A 16 -13.08 6.53 15.68
N HIS A 17 -13.16 5.21 15.87
CA HIS A 17 -12.83 4.25 14.84
C HIS A 17 -13.90 4.25 13.74
N LEU A 18 -13.47 4.00 12.49
CA LEU A 18 -14.37 3.95 11.34
C LEU A 18 -15.46 2.89 11.55
N GLY A 19 -15.09 1.73 12.11
CA GLY A 19 -16.04 0.66 12.42
C GLY A 19 -17.20 1.12 13.32
N ASP A 20 -16.90 1.88 14.38
CA ASP A 20 -17.91 2.41 15.29
C ASP A 20 -18.79 3.46 14.60
N VAL A 21 -18.18 4.35 13.83
CA VAL A 21 -18.94 5.38 13.09
C VAL A 21 -19.91 4.76 12.09
N LEU A 22 -19.46 3.76 11.32
CA LEU A 22 -20.32 3.04 10.37
C LEU A 22 -21.50 2.37 11.09
N ARG A 23 -21.24 1.67 12.19
CA ARG A 23 -22.24 0.89 12.91
C ARG A 23 -23.21 1.74 13.72
N GLU A 24 -22.68 2.65 14.54
CA GLU A 24 -23.44 3.34 15.58
C GLU A 24 -24.06 4.65 15.10
N GLN A 25 -23.36 5.37 14.21
CA GLN A 25 -23.79 6.68 13.75
C GLN A 25 -24.47 6.63 12.39
N LEU A 26 -23.97 5.79 11.48
CA LEU A 26 -24.54 5.62 10.14
C LEU A 26 -25.52 4.44 10.04
N GLY A 27 -25.60 3.60 11.08
CA GLY A 27 -26.54 2.47 11.14
C GLY A 27 -26.18 1.29 10.24
N LEU A 28 -24.97 1.26 9.67
CA LEU A 28 -24.46 0.19 8.81
C LEU A 28 -23.87 -0.94 9.66
N THR A 29 -24.76 -1.74 10.24
CA THR A 29 -24.40 -2.76 11.24
C THR A 29 -23.84 -4.05 10.65
N GLY A 30 -23.79 -4.19 9.32
CA GLY A 30 -23.21 -5.33 8.63
C GLY A 30 -21.70 -5.44 8.85
N THR A 31 -20.99 -4.33 8.98
CA THR A 31 -19.58 -4.36 9.42
C THR A 31 -19.51 -4.81 10.89
N HIS A 32 -18.84 -5.92 11.18
CA HIS A 32 -18.74 -6.46 12.54
C HIS A 32 -17.39 -6.16 13.19
N LEU A 33 -17.40 -5.89 14.50
CA LEU A 33 -16.20 -5.77 15.33
C LEU A 33 -16.10 -7.01 16.22
N GLY A 34 -14.94 -7.68 16.18
CA GLY A 34 -14.72 -8.93 16.93
C GLY A 34 -13.46 -8.91 17.78
N CYS A 35 -12.36 -8.36 17.27
CA CYS A 35 -11.07 -8.38 17.96
C CYS A 35 -10.49 -6.98 18.24
N GLU A 36 -10.78 -6.00 17.37
CA GLU A 36 -10.32 -4.61 17.51
C GLU A 36 -8.79 -4.40 17.47
N HIS A 37 -8.06 -5.38 16.93
CA HIS A 37 -6.62 -5.31 16.69
C HIS A 37 -6.23 -5.86 15.30
N GLY A 38 -7.20 -5.90 14.37
CA GLY A 38 -7.00 -6.24 12.95
C GLY A 38 -6.92 -7.72 12.60
N VAL A 39 -6.81 -8.63 13.57
CA VAL A 39 -6.55 -10.06 13.33
C VAL A 39 -7.74 -10.82 12.74
N CYS A 40 -8.97 -10.58 13.22
CA CYS A 40 -10.11 -11.41 12.83
C CYS A 40 -10.69 -11.08 11.45
N GLY A 41 -10.44 -9.88 10.93
CA GLY A 41 -10.93 -9.44 9.62
C GLY A 41 -12.44 -9.26 9.44
N MET A 42 -13.25 -9.40 10.49
CA MET A 42 -14.71 -9.23 10.40
C MET A 42 -15.14 -7.79 10.07
N CYS A 43 -14.25 -6.84 10.34
CA CYS A 43 -14.45 -5.41 10.12
C CYS A 43 -13.98 -4.93 8.74
N THR A 44 -13.72 -5.84 7.79
CA THR A 44 -13.30 -5.45 6.44
C THR A 44 -14.39 -4.64 5.75
N VAL A 45 -13.99 -3.48 5.25
CA VAL A 45 -14.73 -2.61 4.33
C VAL A 45 -13.78 -2.25 3.18
N LEU A 46 -14.30 -1.71 2.07
CA LEU A 46 -13.45 -1.09 1.06
C LEU A 46 -13.28 0.39 1.37
N VAL A 47 -12.06 0.88 1.24
CA VAL A 47 -11.72 2.31 1.30
C VAL A 47 -11.00 2.63 -0.01
N ASP A 48 -11.58 3.52 -0.81
CA ASP A 48 -11.11 3.86 -2.16
C ASP A 48 -10.84 2.63 -3.05
N GLY A 49 -11.69 1.60 -2.92
CA GLY A 49 -11.61 0.36 -3.70
C GLY A 49 -10.74 -0.75 -3.10
N GLU A 50 -10.04 -0.51 -1.98
CA GLU A 50 -9.16 -1.50 -1.35
C GLU A 50 -9.69 -1.99 0.01
N ALA A 51 -9.53 -3.28 0.29
CA ALA A 51 -9.91 -3.85 1.58
C ALA A 51 -9.08 -3.26 2.75
N ALA A 52 -9.77 -2.73 3.76
CA ALA A 52 -9.16 -2.20 4.98
C ALA A 52 -9.89 -2.64 6.25
N ARG A 53 -9.17 -2.67 7.37
CA ARG A 53 -9.74 -2.99 8.70
C ARG A 53 -10.36 -1.75 9.30
N ALA A 54 -11.68 -1.66 9.34
CA ALA A 54 -12.37 -0.48 9.89
C ALA A 54 -12.05 -0.24 11.38
N CYS A 55 -11.66 -1.27 12.14
CA CYS A 55 -11.24 -1.12 13.54
C CYS A 55 -9.86 -0.48 13.74
N LEU A 56 -9.02 -0.41 12.69
CA LEU A 56 -7.68 0.18 12.75
C LEU A 56 -7.60 1.55 12.08
N LEU A 57 -8.73 2.06 11.58
CA LEU A 57 -8.84 3.38 10.97
C LEU A 57 -9.65 4.30 11.87
N PHE A 58 -9.21 5.55 12.03
CA PHE A 58 -10.06 6.59 12.61
C PHE A 58 -10.95 7.19 11.52
N ALA A 59 -12.20 7.49 11.85
CA ALA A 59 -13.17 8.02 10.89
C ALA A 59 -12.72 9.36 10.28
N VAL A 60 -11.99 10.18 11.04
CA VAL A 60 -11.40 11.44 10.55
C VAL A 60 -10.35 11.23 9.46
N GLN A 61 -9.70 10.07 9.40
CA GLN A 61 -8.76 9.74 8.32
C GLN A 61 -9.46 9.41 7.01
N CYS A 62 -10.77 9.14 7.05
CA CYS A 62 -11.59 8.81 5.89
C CYS A 62 -12.33 10.03 5.34
N GLU A 63 -11.96 11.24 5.75
CA GLU A 63 -12.50 12.46 5.15
C GLU A 63 -12.20 12.48 3.64
N GLY A 64 -13.22 12.74 2.82
CA GLY A 64 -13.12 12.70 1.36
C GLY A 64 -13.03 11.29 0.72
N ALA A 65 -12.87 10.22 1.50
CA ALA A 65 -12.74 8.86 0.96
C ALA A 65 -14.08 8.26 0.51
N GLU A 66 -14.01 7.28 -0.39
CA GLU A 66 -15.12 6.41 -0.76
C GLU A 66 -15.08 5.12 0.06
N ILE A 67 -16.17 4.84 0.78
CA ILE A 67 -16.30 3.68 1.66
C ILE A 67 -17.39 2.76 1.10
N VAL A 68 -17.07 1.47 0.93
CA VAL A 68 -18.07 0.46 0.59
C VAL A 68 -18.13 -0.59 1.70
N THR A 69 -19.31 -0.80 2.25
CA THR A 69 -19.62 -1.85 3.23
C THR A 69 -20.41 -2.98 2.57
N VAL A 70 -20.69 -4.06 3.30
CA VAL A 70 -21.46 -5.20 2.77
C VAL A 70 -22.86 -4.79 2.28
N GLU A 71 -23.45 -3.76 2.89
CA GLU A 71 -24.74 -3.17 2.49
C GLU A 71 -24.67 -2.46 1.14
N GLY A 72 -23.48 -2.03 0.70
CA GLY A 72 -23.24 -1.45 -0.62
C GLY A 72 -23.04 -2.48 -1.73
N LEU A 73 -22.82 -3.75 -1.37
CA LEU A 73 -22.49 -4.81 -2.33
C LEU A 73 -23.72 -5.24 -3.14
N GLY A 74 -24.87 -5.39 -2.50
CA GLY A 74 -26.15 -5.76 -3.13
C GLY A 74 -27.31 -5.75 -2.14
N THR A 75 -28.54 -5.90 -2.67
CA THR A 75 -29.78 -5.97 -1.88
C THR A 75 -30.34 -7.39 -1.84
N PRO A 76 -31.31 -7.70 -0.97
CA PRO A 76 -32.01 -8.98 -1.03
C PRO A 76 -32.66 -9.27 -2.40
N GLU A 77 -33.14 -8.25 -3.09
CA GLU A 77 -33.79 -8.36 -4.41
C GLU A 77 -32.79 -8.36 -5.58
N ASP A 78 -31.63 -7.74 -5.42
CA ASP A 78 -30.54 -7.68 -6.40
C ASP A 78 -29.21 -7.98 -5.70
N GLN A 79 -29.01 -9.27 -5.42
CA GLN A 79 -27.81 -9.77 -4.77
C GLN A 79 -26.62 -9.74 -5.73
N HIS A 80 -25.46 -9.32 -5.22
CA HIS A 80 -24.20 -9.47 -5.92
C HIS A 80 -23.84 -10.94 -6.17
N PRO A 81 -23.15 -11.32 -7.27
CA PRO A 81 -22.75 -12.70 -7.54
C PRO A 81 -22.05 -13.41 -6.37
N LEU A 82 -21.23 -12.70 -5.59
CA LEU A 82 -20.63 -13.21 -4.35
C LEU A 82 -21.67 -13.56 -3.28
N GLN A 83 -22.68 -12.71 -3.06
CA GLN A 83 -23.74 -12.99 -2.08
C GLN A 83 -24.53 -14.24 -2.47
N GLN A 84 -24.85 -14.38 -3.77
CA GLN A 84 -25.54 -15.56 -4.31
C GLN A 84 -24.70 -16.82 -4.14
N ALA A 85 -23.41 -16.77 -4.48
CA ALA A 85 -22.50 -17.90 -4.36
C ALA A 85 -22.31 -18.33 -2.89
N PHE A 86 -22.17 -17.37 -1.97
CA PHE A 86 -22.04 -17.68 -0.55
C PHE A 86 -23.26 -18.44 -0.02
N SER A 87 -24.46 -18.11 -0.50
CA SER A 87 -25.68 -18.87 -0.21
C SER A 87 -25.63 -20.27 -0.84
N ALA A 88 -25.31 -20.38 -2.13
CA ALA A 88 -25.30 -21.65 -2.86
C ALA A 88 -24.31 -22.67 -2.29
N HIS A 89 -23.14 -22.21 -1.86
CA HIS A 89 -22.04 -23.06 -1.36
C HIS A 89 -22.02 -23.20 0.16
N HIS A 90 -23.09 -22.80 0.86
CA HIS A 90 -23.20 -22.88 2.31
C HIS A 90 -21.99 -22.22 3.02
N ALA A 91 -21.55 -21.08 2.49
CA ALA A 91 -20.37 -20.34 2.92
C ALA A 91 -20.58 -19.52 4.20
N LEU A 92 -21.72 -19.70 4.88
CA LEU A 92 -22.01 -19.07 6.17
C LEU A 92 -22.74 -20.04 7.10
N GLN A 93 -22.56 -19.82 8.41
CA GLN A 93 -23.33 -20.47 9.47
C GLN A 93 -23.86 -19.39 10.41
N CYS A 94 -23.07 -18.96 11.40
CA CYS A 94 -23.48 -17.88 12.31
C CYS A 94 -23.56 -16.50 11.63
N GLY A 95 -23.02 -16.35 10.42
CA GLY A 95 -23.03 -15.10 9.66
C GLY A 95 -22.03 -14.04 10.14
N PHE A 96 -21.37 -14.21 11.28
CA PHE A 96 -20.58 -13.12 11.90
C PHE A 96 -19.35 -12.71 11.08
N CYS A 97 -18.66 -13.66 10.44
CA CYS A 97 -17.52 -13.34 9.56
C CYS A 97 -17.94 -13.05 8.11
N THR A 98 -19.21 -13.29 7.75
CA THR A 98 -19.68 -13.26 6.36
C THR A 98 -19.52 -11.89 5.70
N PRO A 99 -19.83 -10.76 6.36
CA PRO A 99 -19.55 -9.44 5.81
C PRO A 99 -18.08 -9.23 5.44
N GLY A 100 -17.17 -9.49 6.38
CA GLY A 100 -15.73 -9.35 6.13
C GLY A 100 -15.23 -10.29 5.02
N MET A 101 -15.76 -11.52 4.95
CA MET A 101 -15.46 -12.46 3.88
C MET A 101 -15.91 -11.93 2.52
N LEU A 102 -17.16 -11.48 2.39
CA LEU A 102 -17.68 -10.92 1.14
C LEU A 102 -16.88 -9.71 0.66
N MET A 103 -16.53 -8.79 1.56
CA MET A 103 -15.73 -7.62 1.18
C MET A 103 -14.31 -8.01 0.77
N SER A 104 -13.68 -8.97 1.47
CA SER A 104 -12.33 -9.44 1.11
C SER A 104 -12.33 -10.24 -0.20
N SER A 105 -13.38 -11.03 -0.46
CA SER A 105 -13.56 -11.73 -1.73
C SER A 105 -13.80 -10.78 -2.89
N TYR A 106 -14.58 -9.72 -2.66
CA TYR A 106 -14.79 -8.67 -3.66
C TYR A 106 -13.47 -8.00 -4.04
N ASP A 107 -12.69 -7.57 -3.04
CA ASP A 107 -11.37 -6.97 -3.23
C ASP A 107 -10.44 -7.89 -4.02
N LEU A 108 -10.32 -9.16 -3.60
CA LEU A 108 -9.50 -10.16 -4.29
C LEU A 108 -9.89 -10.30 -5.76
N LEU A 109 -11.17 -10.51 -6.07
CA LEU A 109 -11.61 -10.78 -7.44
C LEU A 109 -11.70 -9.52 -8.31
N SER A 110 -11.70 -8.33 -7.71
CA SER A 110 -11.64 -7.06 -8.45
C SER A 110 -10.20 -6.70 -8.81
N ASN A 111 -9.26 -6.98 -7.92
CA ASN A 111 -7.87 -6.55 -8.05
C ASN A 111 -6.93 -7.64 -8.61
N THR A 112 -7.28 -8.92 -8.42
CA THR A 112 -6.53 -10.10 -8.88
C THR A 112 -7.49 -11.15 -9.45
N PRO A 113 -8.22 -10.86 -10.55
CA PRO A 113 -9.18 -11.79 -11.14
C PRO A 113 -8.55 -13.12 -11.60
N GLU A 114 -7.26 -13.12 -11.91
CA GLU A 114 -6.47 -14.25 -12.36
C GLU A 114 -5.99 -15.20 -11.25
N VAL A 115 -6.33 -14.95 -9.99
CA VAL A 115 -5.92 -15.79 -8.85
C VAL A 115 -6.25 -17.26 -9.09
N GLU A 116 -5.30 -18.17 -8.81
CA GLU A 116 -5.55 -19.60 -9.02
C GLU A 116 -6.29 -20.22 -7.83
N SER A 117 -7.06 -21.29 -8.07
CA SER A 117 -7.88 -21.93 -7.03
C SER A 117 -7.06 -22.39 -5.82
N GLU A 118 -5.82 -22.82 -6.07
CA GLU A 118 -4.87 -23.27 -5.05
C GLU A 118 -4.36 -22.14 -4.14
N GLU A 119 -4.42 -20.89 -4.61
CA GLU A 119 -3.94 -19.71 -3.88
C GLU A 119 -5.04 -19.10 -3.00
N LEU A 120 -6.32 -19.39 -3.29
CA LEU A 120 -7.47 -18.86 -2.55
C LEU A 120 -7.39 -19.06 -1.02
N PRO A 121 -6.91 -20.19 -0.46
CA PRO A 121 -6.78 -20.33 0.99
C PRO A 121 -5.85 -19.28 1.62
N GLU A 122 -4.75 -18.96 0.96
CA GLU A 122 -3.78 -17.97 1.44
C GLU A 122 -4.35 -16.56 1.27
N GLN A 123 -4.92 -16.25 0.11
CA GLN A 123 -5.53 -14.95 -0.18
C GLN A 123 -6.72 -14.62 0.73
N MET A 124 -7.53 -15.63 1.09
CA MET A 124 -8.69 -15.47 1.98
C MET A 124 -8.35 -15.65 3.47
N SER A 125 -7.07 -15.86 3.83
CA SER A 125 -6.63 -16.09 5.22
C SER A 125 -6.84 -14.87 6.13
N GLY A 126 -7.03 -13.68 5.53
CA GLY A 126 -7.23 -12.43 6.24
C GLY A 126 -8.56 -12.32 7.00
N VAL A 127 -9.48 -13.28 6.91
CA VAL A 127 -10.74 -13.24 7.69
C VAL A 127 -10.90 -14.55 8.44
N LEU A 128 -11.01 -14.49 9.76
CA LEU A 128 -11.16 -15.68 10.58
C LEU A 128 -12.61 -16.15 10.62
N CYS A 129 -12.82 -17.43 10.36
CA CYS A 129 -14.10 -18.11 10.54
C CYS A 129 -13.96 -19.23 11.57
N ARG A 130 -14.86 -19.25 12.57
CA ARG A 130 -14.88 -20.31 13.59
C ARG A 130 -15.87 -21.45 13.29
N CYS A 131 -16.72 -21.28 12.29
CA CYS A 131 -17.88 -22.15 12.08
C CYS A 131 -17.74 -23.05 10.84
N THR A 132 -17.35 -22.49 9.68
CA THR A 132 -17.46 -23.17 8.38
C THR A 132 -16.29 -24.11 8.06
N GLY A 133 -15.12 -23.90 8.68
CA GLY A 133 -13.89 -24.56 8.25
C GLY A 133 -13.44 -24.16 6.83
N TYR A 134 -13.88 -22.99 6.34
CA TYR A 134 -13.50 -22.34 5.08
C TYR A 134 -13.90 -23.01 3.76
N ARG A 135 -14.17 -24.33 3.73
CA ARG A 135 -14.44 -25.06 2.47
C ARG A 135 -15.55 -24.45 1.61
N GLY A 136 -16.71 -24.15 2.20
CA GLY A 136 -17.82 -23.53 1.46
C GLY A 136 -17.53 -22.10 1.02
N ILE A 137 -16.72 -21.37 1.80
CA ILE A 137 -16.28 -20.01 1.45
C ILE A 137 -15.38 -20.05 0.22
N LEU A 138 -14.34 -20.90 0.24
CA LEU A 138 -13.41 -21.03 -0.89
C LEU A 138 -14.14 -21.51 -2.15
N ALA A 139 -15.07 -22.46 -2.02
CA ALA A 139 -15.90 -22.90 -3.15
C ALA A 139 -16.77 -21.77 -3.73
N ALA A 140 -17.36 -20.93 -2.88
CA ALA A 140 -18.15 -19.77 -3.33
C ALA A 140 -17.30 -18.75 -4.10
N VAL A 141 -16.10 -18.46 -3.60
CA VAL A 141 -15.17 -17.51 -4.24
C VAL A 141 -14.69 -18.06 -5.57
N ASP A 142 -14.30 -19.34 -5.62
CA ASP A 142 -13.82 -19.97 -6.84
C ASP A 142 -14.91 -20.07 -7.93
N ASP A 143 -16.15 -20.40 -7.54
CA ASP A 143 -17.29 -20.40 -8.46
C ASP A 143 -17.53 -19.02 -9.09
N VAL A 144 -17.46 -17.95 -8.30
CA VAL A 144 -17.59 -16.59 -8.83
C VAL A 144 -16.42 -16.24 -9.74
N ARG A 145 -15.19 -16.58 -9.34
CA ARG A 145 -14.00 -16.37 -10.15
C ARG A 145 -14.13 -17.03 -11.53
N GLN A 146 -14.56 -18.29 -11.58
CA GLN A 146 -14.74 -19.02 -12.84
C GLN A 146 -15.84 -18.42 -13.73
N ARG A 147 -16.91 -17.88 -13.13
CA ARG A 147 -18.00 -17.22 -13.87
C ARG A 147 -17.65 -15.79 -14.31
N HIS A 148 -16.65 -15.17 -13.70
CA HIS A 148 -16.25 -13.78 -13.90
C HIS A 148 -14.72 -13.66 -14.10
N PRO A 149 -14.14 -14.27 -15.16
CA PRO A 149 -12.69 -14.33 -15.36
C PRO A 149 -12.03 -12.96 -15.62
N ASP A 150 -12.80 -11.98 -16.09
CA ASP A 150 -12.33 -10.61 -16.35
C ASP A 150 -12.59 -9.65 -15.17
N GLY A 151 -12.99 -10.18 -14.01
CA GLY A 151 -13.35 -9.42 -12.82
C GLY A 151 -14.85 -9.43 -12.51
N VAL A 152 -15.16 -9.20 -11.23
CA VAL A 152 -16.55 -9.17 -10.72
C VAL A 152 -17.24 -7.83 -11.02
N PRO A 153 -18.57 -7.80 -11.15
CA PRO A 153 -19.31 -6.55 -11.27
C PRO A 153 -19.06 -5.62 -10.08
N GLY A 154 -19.09 -4.30 -10.31
CA GLY A 154 -18.94 -3.34 -9.22
C GLY A 154 -20.05 -3.41 -8.16
N PRO A 155 -19.87 -2.75 -7.00
CA PRO A 155 -20.86 -2.74 -5.95
C PRO A 155 -22.11 -2.00 -6.43
N ARG A 156 -23.29 -2.42 -5.97
CA ARG A 156 -24.57 -1.83 -6.38
C ARG A 156 -24.84 -0.45 -5.78
N ALA A 157 -24.00 0.03 -4.85
CA ALA A 157 -24.10 1.34 -4.20
C ALA A 157 -25.49 1.62 -3.59
N CYS A 158 -26.08 0.62 -2.92
CA CYS A 158 -27.45 0.67 -2.40
C CYS A 158 -27.62 1.53 -1.13
N GLY A 159 -26.66 2.41 -0.82
CA GLY A 159 -26.54 3.11 0.47
C GLY A 159 -27.64 4.11 0.79
N ALA A 160 -28.36 4.62 -0.22
CA ALA A 160 -29.32 5.71 -0.06
C ALA A 160 -30.49 5.38 0.89
N ARG A 161 -30.77 4.10 1.17
CA ARG A 161 -31.86 3.65 2.04
C ARG A 161 -31.43 3.24 3.45
N THR A 162 -30.13 3.17 3.72
CA THR A 162 -29.59 2.51 4.93
C THR A 162 -28.93 3.48 5.90
N LEU A 163 -28.63 4.71 5.50
CA LEU A 163 -28.11 5.73 6.41
C LEU A 163 -29.22 6.18 7.37
N VAL A 164 -29.23 5.59 8.56
CA VAL A 164 -30.14 6.02 9.62
C VAL A 164 -29.52 7.24 10.29
N GLY A 165 -30.08 8.41 10.05
CA GLY A 165 -29.78 9.61 10.83
C GLY A 165 -30.27 9.45 12.26
N ARG A 166 -29.47 8.83 13.14
CA ARG A 166 -29.64 9.02 14.58
C ARG A 166 -29.16 10.43 14.89
N GLY A 167 -30.11 11.36 14.89
CA GLY A 167 -29.92 12.71 15.39
C GLY A 167 -29.18 12.69 16.73
N THR A 168 -28.17 13.55 16.82
CA THR A 168 -27.32 13.79 17.98
C THR A 168 -28.13 13.87 19.28
N GLY A 169 -28.04 12.84 20.10
CA GLY A 169 -28.41 12.92 21.51
C GLY A 169 -27.36 13.76 22.24
N GLY A 170 -27.70 15.02 22.51
CA GLY A 170 -26.81 15.98 23.16
C GLY A 170 -26.37 15.53 24.54
N GLY A 171 -25.06 15.25 24.67
CA GLY A 171 -24.33 15.30 25.93
C GLY A 171 -23.37 16.48 25.88
N SER A 172 -23.82 17.66 26.31
CA SER A 172 -22.99 18.85 26.44
C SER A 172 -21.98 18.69 27.58
N GLY A 173 -20.87 18.02 27.31
CA GLY A 173 -19.62 18.24 28.02
C GLY A 173 -18.82 19.25 27.22
N ALA A 174 -18.87 20.52 27.61
CA ALA A 174 -18.03 21.56 27.03
C ALA A 174 -16.55 21.23 27.33
N GLY A 175 -15.92 20.49 26.43
CA GLY A 175 -14.47 20.44 26.33
C GLY A 175 -14.00 21.80 25.87
N ALA A 176 -13.10 22.40 26.65
CA ALA A 176 -12.42 23.65 26.30
C ALA A 176 -11.86 23.59 24.87
N PRO A 177 -11.79 24.74 24.15
CA PRO A 177 -11.27 24.74 22.80
C PRO A 177 -9.85 24.19 22.82
N ALA A 178 -9.62 23.14 22.02
CA ALA A 178 -8.29 22.65 21.75
C ALA A 178 -7.50 23.80 21.09
N GLU A 179 -6.43 24.19 21.75
CA GLU A 179 -5.43 25.11 21.25
C GLU A 179 -4.94 24.59 19.89
N GLU A 180 -4.98 25.44 18.86
CA GLU A 180 -4.45 25.13 17.54
C GLU A 180 -3.00 24.70 17.67
N VAL A 181 -2.71 23.42 17.38
CA VAL A 181 -1.34 22.94 17.24
C VAL A 181 -0.77 23.63 16.00
N PRO A 182 0.30 24.44 16.11
CA PRO A 182 0.89 25.07 14.95
C PRO A 182 1.36 24.00 13.98
N ALA A 183 1.07 24.18 12.69
CA ALA A 183 1.71 23.41 11.63
C ALA A 183 3.22 23.41 11.89
N ALA A 184 3.77 22.24 12.21
CA ALA A 184 5.18 22.08 12.53
C ALA A 184 5.98 22.72 11.38
N ALA A 185 6.69 23.81 11.70
CA ALA A 185 7.57 24.45 10.75
C ALA A 185 8.55 23.39 10.25
N LEU A 186 8.44 23.01 8.97
CA LEU A 186 9.42 22.17 8.30
C LEU A 186 10.80 22.79 8.54
N ALA A 187 11.68 22.04 9.22
CA ALA A 187 13.04 22.49 9.49
C ALA A 187 13.72 22.94 8.19
N GLN A 188 14.44 24.04 8.21
CA GLN A 188 15.11 24.61 7.02
C GLN A 188 16.36 23.82 6.58
N GLU A 189 16.76 22.81 7.36
CA GLU A 189 17.94 21.98 7.14
C GLU A 189 17.58 20.50 7.34
N VAL A 190 18.11 19.63 6.48
CA VAL A 190 17.96 18.18 6.62
C VAL A 190 18.90 17.69 7.72
N ARG A 191 18.35 17.13 8.82
CA ARG A 191 19.15 16.62 9.94
C ARG A 191 18.93 15.13 10.11
N LEU A 192 19.99 14.34 9.88
CA LEU A 192 19.97 12.90 10.11
C LEU A 192 20.08 12.58 11.61
N PRO A 193 19.34 11.60 12.13
CA PRO A 193 19.47 11.14 13.50
C PRO A 193 20.84 10.46 13.76
N SER A 194 21.38 10.61 14.97
CA SER A 194 22.65 9.99 15.37
C SER A 194 22.52 8.54 15.90
N GLY A 195 21.40 7.88 15.63
CA GLY A 195 21.10 6.51 16.09
C GLY A 195 21.16 5.49 14.94
N PRO A 196 21.05 4.18 15.22
CA PRO A 196 20.99 3.18 14.15
C PRO A 196 19.75 3.39 13.28
N PRO A 197 19.85 3.15 11.96
CA PRO A 197 18.70 3.29 11.06
C PRO A 197 17.58 2.31 11.42
N SER A 198 16.35 2.74 11.14
CA SER A 198 15.15 1.91 11.26
C SER A 198 15.19 0.78 10.23
N ALA A 199 15.65 1.09 9.01
CA ALA A 199 15.87 0.13 7.93
C ALA A 199 17.12 0.51 7.13
N VAL A 200 17.86 -0.52 6.68
CA VAL A 200 18.96 -0.38 5.73
C VAL A 200 18.51 -1.03 4.44
N VAL A 201 18.69 -0.33 3.33
CA VAL A 201 18.24 -0.76 2.00
C VAL A 201 19.45 -0.82 1.10
N ASP A 202 19.77 -2.03 0.63
CA ASP A 202 20.82 -2.29 -0.35
C ASP A 202 20.20 -2.97 -1.56
N VAL A 203 20.26 -2.30 -2.71
CA VAL A 203 19.74 -2.86 -3.96
C VAL A 203 20.69 -2.60 -5.12
N THR A 204 20.83 -3.62 -5.96
CA THR A 204 21.63 -3.57 -7.18
C THR A 204 20.74 -3.93 -8.37
N SER A 205 20.81 -3.14 -9.43
CA SER A 205 20.04 -3.37 -10.66
C SER A 205 20.92 -3.24 -11.90
N ALA A 206 20.70 -4.11 -12.88
CA ALA A 206 21.36 -4.05 -14.17
C ALA A 206 20.49 -3.24 -15.14
N LEU A 207 21.06 -2.18 -15.70
CA LEU A 207 20.43 -1.29 -16.66
C LEU A 207 21.04 -1.51 -18.06
N ARG A 208 20.26 -1.22 -19.09
CA ARG A 208 20.66 -1.42 -20.50
C ARG A 208 21.48 -0.24 -21.01
N GLN A 209 21.24 0.95 -20.49
CA GLN A 209 21.92 2.16 -20.94
C GLN A 209 23.39 2.23 -20.45
N PRO A 210 24.31 2.85 -21.21
CA PRO A 210 25.70 3.09 -20.80
C PRO A 210 25.80 3.99 -19.56
N VAL A 211 26.90 3.84 -18.82
CA VAL A 211 27.10 4.49 -17.51
C VAL A 211 27.01 6.01 -17.59
N GLU A 212 27.49 6.61 -18.69
CA GLU A 212 27.46 8.06 -18.89
C GLU A 212 26.03 8.60 -19.06
N ARG A 213 25.14 7.82 -19.67
CA ARG A 213 23.73 8.20 -19.82
C ARG A 213 22.96 8.04 -18.52
N VAL A 214 23.24 6.96 -17.78
CA VAL A 214 22.67 6.75 -16.45
C VAL A 214 23.13 7.86 -15.51
N TRP A 215 24.42 8.21 -15.53
CA TRP A 215 24.96 9.31 -14.73
C TRP A 215 24.31 10.64 -15.06
N ALA A 216 24.04 10.95 -16.34
CA ALA A 216 23.34 12.18 -16.70
C ALA A 216 21.94 12.28 -16.04
N VAL A 217 21.25 11.15 -15.86
CA VAL A 217 19.98 11.11 -15.10
C VAL A 217 20.20 11.28 -13.61
N LEU A 218 21.25 10.69 -13.04
CA LEU A 218 21.57 10.83 -11.60
C LEU A 218 22.01 12.25 -11.24
N ASP A 219 22.76 12.92 -12.12
CA ASP A 219 23.29 14.27 -11.91
C ASP A 219 22.18 15.34 -12.02
N ASP A 220 21.19 15.12 -12.89
CA ASP A 220 19.98 15.94 -12.98
C ASP A 220 18.98 15.56 -11.88
N PHE A 221 19.05 16.26 -10.76
CA PHE A 221 18.21 15.97 -9.60
C PHE A 221 16.69 16.15 -9.86
N ASP A 222 16.29 16.99 -10.82
CA ASP A 222 14.87 17.13 -11.19
C ASP A 222 14.39 15.89 -11.95
N LEU A 223 15.19 15.43 -12.92
CA LEU A 223 14.90 14.21 -13.66
C LEU A 223 14.94 12.97 -12.75
N LEU A 224 15.94 12.89 -11.87
CA LEU A 224 16.08 11.86 -10.84
C LEU A 224 14.84 11.80 -9.94
N ALA A 225 14.35 12.94 -9.46
CA ALA A 225 13.19 12.99 -8.58
C ALA A 225 11.91 12.49 -9.27
N ARG A 226 11.78 12.69 -10.59
CA ARG A 226 10.66 12.15 -11.39
C ARG A 226 10.75 10.63 -11.60
N CYS A 227 11.96 10.07 -11.56
CA CYS A 227 12.15 8.61 -11.59
C CYS A 227 11.70 7.92 -10.29
N LEU A 228 11.58 8.66 -9.18
CA LEU A 228 11.14 8.12 -7.89
C LEU A 228 9.60 8.05 -7.84
N PRO A 229 8.99 6.85 -7.69
CA PRO A 229 7.53 6.72 -7.69
C PRO A 229 6.86 7.57 -6.60
N GLY A 230 5.92 8.42 -7.01
CA GLY A 230 5.15 9.28 -6.11
C GLY A 230 5.92 10.50 -5.58
N ALA A 231 7.19 10.68 -5.96
CA ALA A 231 7.97 11.85 -5.63
C ALA A 231 7.79 12.96 -6.67
N ARG A 232 7.80 14.21 -6.22
CA ARG A 232 7.85 15.39 -7.07
C ARG A 232 8.55 16.53 -6.33
N LEU A 233 9.39 17.26 -7.06
CA LEU A 233 9.91 18.53 -6.56
C LEU A 233 8.82 19.60 -6.69
N THR A 234 8.68 20.42 -5.66
CA THR A 234 7.76 21.55 -5.64
C THR A 234 8.50 22.87 -5.78
N GLU A 235 9.75 22.93 -5.33
CA GLU A 235 10.56 24.15 -5.37
C GLU A 235 12.05 23.79 -5.33
N VAL A 236 12.86 24.50 -6.12
CA VAL A 236 14.32 24.48 -6.01
C VAL A 236 14.71 25.63 -5.09
N LEU A 237 15.29 25.32 -3.93
CA LEU A 237 15.65 26.35 -2.94
C LEU A 237 17.00 26.98 -3.29
N ASP A 238 17.97 26.14 -3.63
CA ASP A 238 19.27 26.52 -4.19
C ASP A 238 19.85 25.35 -5.02
N GLY A 239 21.13 25.43 -5.41
CA GLY A 239 21.76 24.44 -6.31
C GLY A 239 21.82 23.00 -5.78
N ASP A 240 21.68 22.80 -4.47
CA ASP A 240 21.80 21.49 -3.83
C ASP A 240 20.61 21.15 -2.91
N ARG A 241 19.69 22.10 -2.67
CA ARG A 241 18.52 21.90 -1.80
C ARG A 241 17.22 22.05 -2.56
N TYR A 242 16.34 21.10 -2.31
CA TYR A 242 15.07 20.96 -3.00
C TYR A 242 13.95 20.76 -1.98
N ARG A 243 12.80 21.34 -2.25
CA ARG A 243 11.55 21.03 -1.56
C ARG A 243 10.73 20.12 -2.44
N GLY A 244 10.10 19.12 -1.84
CA GLY A 244 9.30 18.17 -2.58
C GLY A 244 8.23 17.51 -1.74
N ARG A 245 7.41 16.73 -2.43
CA ARG A 245 6.43 15.84 -1.83
C ARG A 245 6.67 14.44 -2.34
N ALA A 246 6.63 13.46 -1.43
CA ALA A 246 6.63 12.05 -1.77
C ALA A 246 5.36 11.39 -1.23
N VAL A 247 4.61 10.74 -2.11
CA VAL A 247 3.43 9.94 -1.72
C VAL A 247 3.80 8.47 -1.83
N VAL A 248 3.82 7.79 -0.68
CA VAL A 248 4.07 6.35 -0.61
C VAL A 248 2.76 5.66 -0.24
N ALA A 249 2.31 4.74 -1.08
CA ALA A 249 1.17 3.88 -0.80
C ALA A 249 1.67 2.55 -0.22
N LEU A 250 1.14 2.17 0.93
CA LEU A 250 1.38 0.91 1.63
C LEU A 250 0.04 0.17 1.76
N GLY A 251 -0.37 -0.49 0.67
CA GLY A 251 -1.75 -0.97 0.54
C GLY A 251 -2.74 0.19 0.76
N PRO A 252 -3.70 0.08 1.70
CA PRO A 252 -4.73 1.09 1.90
C PRO A 252 -4.21 2.37 2.59
N VAL A 253 -2.96 2.39 3.05
CA VAL A 253 -2.36 3.54 3.74
C VAL A 253 -1.59 4.39 2.74
N LYS A 254 -2.12 5.57 2.42
CA LYS A 254 -1.38 6.61 1.69
C LYS A 254 -0.69 7.53 2.67
N LEU A 255 0.65 7.52 2.65
CA LEU A 255 1.47 8.45 3.41
C LEU A 255 1.97 9.53 2.45
N SER A 256 1.62 10.78 2.72
CA SER A 256 2.12 11.94 1.99
C SER A 256 3.13 12.65 2.86
N PHE A 257 4.39 12.62 2.43
CA PHE A 257 5.50 13.30 3.09
C PHE A 257 5.79 14.60 2.35
N ASP A 258 5.65 15.72 3.04
CA ASP A 258 6.16 17.01 2.58
C ASP A 258 7.53 17.24 3.23
N GLY A 259 8.52 17.63 2.44
CA GLY A 259 9.91 17.50 2.87
C GLY A 259 10.96 18.26 2.08
N LEU A 260 12.20 18.09 2.51
CA LEU A 260 13.41 18.63 1.89
C LEU A 260 14.32 17.49 1.46
N ALA A 261 15.00 17.69 0.32
CA ALA A 261 16.13 16.89 -0.10
C ALA A 261 17.36 17.81 -0.22
N GLN A 262 18.52 17.31 0.17
CA GLN A 262 19.79 18.02 0.10
C GLN A 262 20.86 17.11 -0.47
N VAL A 263 21.43 17.48 -1.61
CA VAL A 263 22.61 16.81 -2.17
C VAL A 263 23.82 17.19 -1.33
N VAL A 264 24.60 16.18 -0.93
CA VAL A 264 25.79 16.35 -0.08
C VAL A 264 27.08 15.93 -0.79
N GLU A 265 26.97 15.11 -1.83
CA GLU A 265 28.11 14.66 -2.63
C GLU A 265 27.66 14.45 -4.08
N ARG A 266 28.39 15.02 -5.03
CA ARG A 266 28.37 14.65 -6.45
C ARG A 266 29.81 14.34 -6.88
N ASP A 267 30.06 13.11 -7.28
CA ASP A 267 31.34 12.69 -7.85
C ASP A 267 31.12 12.17 -9.28
N PRO A 268 31.31 13.03 -10.30
CA PRO A 268 31.19 12.64 -11.69
C PRO A 268 32.24 11.63 -12.15
N ALA A 269 33.41 11.57 -11.50
CA ALA A 269 34.46 10.64 -11.89
C ALA A 269 34.16 9.22 -11.41
N ALA A 270 33.53 9.10 -10.24
CA ALA A 270 33.07 7.82 -9.68
C ALA A 270 31.60 7.50 -10.03
N HIS A 271 30.91 8.37 -10.77
CA HIS A 271 29.47 8.31 -11.03
C HIS A 271 28.64 8.05 -9.77
N ARG A 272 28.95 8.82 -8.71
CA ARG A 272 28.37 8.64 -7.37
C ARG A 272 27.64 9.90 -6.91
N LEU A 273 26.42 9.73 -6.41
CA LEU A 273 25.58 10.77 -5.83
C LEU A 273 25.23 10.39 -4.40
N ARG A 274 25.34 11.33 -3.45
CA ARG A 274 24.79 11.17 -2.10
C ARG A 274 23.91 12.35 -1.76
N PHE A 275 22.72 12.07 -1.23
CA PHE A 275 21.77 13.09 -0.79
C PHE A 275 21.03 12.64 0.46
N HIS A 276 20.62 13.63 1.25
CA HIS A 276 19.82 13.44 2.44
C HIS A 276 18.38 13.85 2.13
N ALA A 277 17.41 13.10 2.60
CA ALA A 277 15.99 13.43 2.48
C ALA A 277 15.34 13.45 3.86
N GLN A 278 14.41 14.38 4.07
CA GLN A 278 13.58 14.46 5.28
C GLN A 278 12.16 14.85 4.91
N GLY A 279 11.16 14.16 5.44
CA GLY A 279 9.76 14.49 5.23
C GLY A 279 8.87 14.13 6.40
N ALA A 280 7.74 14.83 6.52
CA ALA A 280 6.74 14.57 7.55
C ALA A 280 5.34 14.47 6.93
N ASP A 281 4.49 13.64 7.54
CA ASP A 281 3.07 13.52 7.20
C ASP A 281 2.18 14.23 8.23
N ALA A 282 1.00 14.67 7.80
CA ALA A 282 0.05 15.42 8.63
C ALA A 282 -0.50 14.62 9.83
N GLY A 283 -0.42 13.28 9.78
CA GLY A 283 -0.77 12.41 10.91
C GLY A 283 0.42 12.07 11.80
N GLY A 284 1.52 12.83 11.74
CA GLY A 284 2.60 12.78 12.73
C GLY A 284 3.65 11.69 12.50
N SER A 285 3.73 11.08 11.31
CA SER A 285 4.94 10.31 10.96
C SER A 285 6.00 11.20 10.36
N ALA A 286 7.27 10.85 10.56
CA ALA A 286 8.37 11.49 9.87
C ALA A 286 9.38 10.45 9.40
N THR A 287 10.05 10.77 8.29
CA THR A 287 11.09 9.98 7.66
C THR A 287 12.32 10.84 7.44
N GLN A 288 13.49 10.27 7.68
CA GLN A 288 14.78 10.82 7.28
C GLN A 288 15.58 9.71 6.60
N ALA A 289 16.28 10.03 5.51
CA ALA A 289 17.09 9.06 4.80
C ALA A 289 18.42 9.67 4.36
N ASP A 290 19.49 8.88 4.47
CA ASP A 290 20.76 9.12 3.79
C ASP A 290 20.85 8.14 2.63
N VAL A 291 20.95 8.65 1.40
CA VAL A 291 20.88 7.85 0.18
C VAL A 291 22.15 8.03 -0.63
N VAL A 292 22.77 6.92 -1.00
CA VAL A 292 23.93 6.86 -1.91
C VAL A 292 23.52 6.08 -3.16
N LEU A 293 23.66 6.70 -4.32
CA LEU A 293 23.51 6.07 -5.62
C LEU A 293 24.88 6.01 -6.31
N ALA A 294 25.23 4.88 -6.92
CA ALA A 294 26.44 4.77 -7.74
C ALA A 294 26.19 3.92 -8.98
N ALA A 295 26.77 4.34 -10.11
CA ALA A 295 26.63 3.70 -11.40
C ALA A 295 28.00 3.21 -11.91
N GLU A 296 28.12 1.90 -12.15
CA GLU A 296 29.36 1.29 -12.65
C GLU A 296 29.15 0.64 -14.02
N ALA A 297 30.17 0.62 -14.86
CA ALA A 297 30.09 -0.03 -16.16
C ALA A 297 29.86 -1.55 -16.01
N GLY A 298 28.81 -2.06 -16.64
CA GLY A 298 28.44 -3.46 -16.65
C GLY A 298 29.15 -4.28 -17.74
N PRO A 299 29.10 -5.62 -17.64
CA PRO A 299 29.85 -6.52 -18.53
C PRO A 299 29.41 -6.48 -20.00
N ASP A 300 28.16 -6.07 -20.29
CA ASP A 300 27.58 -6.05 -21.64
C ASP A 300 27.47 -4.64 -22.24
N GLY A 301 28.21 -3.66 -21.70
CA GLY A 301 28.13 -2.25 -22.10
C GLY A 301 26.94 -1.49 -21.50
N GLY A 302 26.14 -2.15 -20.65
CA GLY A 302 25.13 -1.53 -19.79
C GLY A 302 25.71 -1.00 -18.48
N THR A 303 24.86 -0.77 -17.48
CA THR A 303 25.25 -0.18 -16.19
C THR A 303 24.79 -1.04 -15.02
N VAL A 304 25.62 -1.15 -13.99
CA VAL A 304 25.22 -1.68 -12.68
C VAL A 304 24.93 -0.48 -11.78
N LEU A 305 23.64 -0.24 -11.52
CA LEU A 305 23.19 0.80 -10.58
C LEU A 305 23.07 0.20 -9.18
N THR A 306 23.71 0.84 -8.21
CA THR A 306 23.62 0.50 -6.79
C THR A 306 22.95 1.62 -6.02
N ALA A 307 22.08 1.26 -5.09
CA ALA A 307 21.56 2.17 -4.08
C ALA A 307 21.73 1.60 -2.69
N HIS A 308 22.24 2.45 -1.82
CA HIS A 308 22.30 2.25 -0.40
C HIS A 308 21.49 3.35 0.28
N ALA A 309 20.56 3.00 1.16
CA ALA A 309 19.80 3.97 1.94
C ALA A 309 19.68 3.56 3.41
N ASP A 310 20.11 4.47 4.29
CA ASP A 310 19.89 4.40 5.72
C ASP A 310 18.63 5.21 6.05
N VAL A 311 17.54 4.51 6.40
CA VAL A 311 16.22 5.12 6.61
C VAL A 311 15.87 5.12 8.09
N HIS A 312 15.51 6.30 8.60
CA HIS A 312 15.03 6.53 9.96
C HIS A 312 13.56 6.90 9.91
N LEU A 313 12.75 6.12 10.61
CA LEU A 313 11.29 6.25 10.65
C LEU A 313 10.85 6.57 12.08
N THR A 314 9.97 7.54 12.22
CA THR A 314 9.37 7.93 13.51
C THR A 314 7.86 8.13 13.38
N GLY A 315 7.14 8.06 14.50
CA GLY A 315 5.68 8.18 14.53
C GLY A 315 4.98 6.90 14.07
N ARG A 316 3.81 7.04 13.42
CA ARG A 316 2.96 5.89 13.04
C ARG A 316 3.67 4.96 12.06
N VAL A 317 4.43 5.51 11.11
CA VAL A 317 5.15 4.69 10.12
C VAL A 317 6.23 3.78 10.73
N ALA A 318 6.77 4.12 11.90
CA ALA A 318 7.74 3.28 12.60
C ALA A 318 7.13 1.97 13.14
N GLN A 319 5.80 1.89 13.25
CA GLN A 319 5.08 0.73 13.78
C GLN A 319 4.99 -0.43 12.78
N PHE A 320 5.20 -0.18 11.48
CA PHE A 320 5.09 -1.20 10.42
C PHE A 320 6.21 -2.26 10.43
N GLY A 321 7.21 -2.11 11.30
CA GLY A 321 8.30 -3.08 11.45
C GLY A 321 9.36 -3.01 10.34
N ARG A 322 10.57 -3.47 10.64
CA ARG A 322 11.74 -3.34 9.75
C ARG A 322 11.60 -4.10 8.43
N ALA A 323 10.88 -5.23 8.44
CA ALA A 323 10.69 -6.07 7.27
C ALA A 323 9.84 -5.39 6.19
N LEU A 324 8.72 -4.77 6.57
CA LEU A 324 7.84 -4.07 5.61
C LEU A 324 8.56 -2.85 5.00
N ALA A 325 9.28 -2.08 5.83
CA ALA A 325 10.06 -0.95 5.35
C ALA A 325 11.13 -1.37 4.32
N GLY A 326 11.80 -2.50 4.54
CA GLY A 326 12.78 -3.06 3.61
C GLY A 326 12.16 -3.50 2.28
N ASP A 327 11.03 -4.22 2.31
CA ASP A 327 10.38 -4.72 1.09
C ASP A 327 9.76 -3.60 0.25
N VAL A 328 9.17 -2.59 0.88
CA VAL A 328 8.67 -1.38 0.20
C VAL A 328 9.81 -0.64 -0.47
N SER A 329 10.91 -0.43 0.26
CA SER A 329 12.06 0.31 -0.26
C SER A 329 12.73 -0.42 -1.42
N ARG A 330 12.82 -1.76 -1.35
CA ARG A 330 13.35 -2.58 -2.46
C ARG A 330 12.53 -2.38 -3.73
N ARG A 331 11.19 -2.40 -3.63
CA ARG A 331 10.30 -2.24 -4.79
C ARG A 331 10.27 -0.83 -5.35
N LEU A 332 10.28 0.18 -4.47
CA LEU A 332 10.47 1.57 -4.89
C LEU A 332 11.76 1.71 -5.69
N PHE A 333 12.83 1.05 -5.26
CA PHE A 333 14.09 1.06 -5.98
C PHE A 333 14.04 0.30 -7.32
N GLU A 334 13.41 -0.86 -7.39
CA GLU A 334 13.24 -1.61 -8.66
C GLU A 334 12.49 -0.79 -9.71
N GLN A 335 11.42 -0.10 -9.29
CA GLN A 335 10.67 0.83 -10.15
C GLN A 335 11.53 2.03 -10.55
N PHE A 336 12.23 2.63 -9.58
CA PHE A 336 13.17 3.72 -9.83
C PHE A 336 14.25 3.33 -10.84
N ALA A 337 14.87 2.17 -10.70
CA ALA A 337 15.90 1.67 -11.62
C ALA A 337 15.36 1.50 -13.05
N THR A 338 14.11 1.03 -13.17
CA THR A 338 13.42 0.92 -14.46
C THR A 338 13.18 2.30 -15.09
N SER A 339 12.69 3.26 -14.30
CA SER A 339 12.47 4.64 -14.75
C SER A 339 13.78 5.36 -15.11
N VAL A 340 14.88 5.08 -14.40
CA VAL A 340 16.21 5.60 -14.74
C VAL A 340 16.71 5.04 -16.07
N ASP A 341 16.52 3.75 -16.34
CA ASP A 341 16.88 3.14 -17.62
C ASP A 341 16.11 3.76 -18.79
N GLU A 342 14.81 4.01 -18.62
CA GLU A 342 13.94 4.68 -19.61
C GLU A 342 14.33 6.16 -19.80
N ALA A 343 14.58 6.88 -18.71
CA ALA A 343 15.00 8.28 -18.76
C ALA A 343 16.37 8.44 -19.42
N ALA A 344 17.30 7.51 -19.18
CA ALA A 344 18.61 7.49 -19.82
C ALA A 344 18.51 7.16 -21.31
N GLU A 345 17.46 6.47 -21.76
CA GLU A 345 17.20 6.23 -23.17
C GLU A 345 16.56 7.45 -23.87
N THR A 346 15.57 8.05 -23.24
CA THR A 346 14.65 9.01 -23.89
C THR A 346 14.90 10.48 -23.52
N GLY A 347 15.63 10.74 -22.43
CA GLY A 347 15.82 12.08 -21.86
C GLY A 347 14.60 12.61 -21.09
N SER A 348 13.56 11.79 -20.87
CA SER A 348 12.36 12.17 -20.12
C SER A 348 11.80 10.96 -19.36
N VAL A 349 11.05 11.21 -18.29
CA VAL A 349 10.27 10.17 -17.63
C VAL A 349 8.84 10.26 -18.14
N THR A 350 8.30 9.18 -18.70
CA THR A 350 6.86 9.07 -18.92
C THR A 350 6.21 9.06 -17.54
N GLU A 351 5.42 10.09 -17.17
CA GLU A 351 4.72 10.07 -15.89
C GLU A 351 4.00 8.72 -15.76
N PRO A 352 4.24 7.96 -14.68
CA PRO A 352 3.43 6.80 -14.43
C PRO A 352 2.00 7.32 -14.37
N GLY A 353 1.14 6.89 -15.29
CA GLY A 353 -0.27 7.26 -15.24
C GLY A 353 -0.78 7.03 -13.81
N ARG A 354 -1.78 7.81 -13.38
CA ARG A 354 -2.45 7.79 -12.05
C ARG A 354 -2.77 6.40 -11.44
N GLY A 355 -2.52 5.29 -12.16
CA GLY A 355 -2.62 3.89 -11.74
C GLY A 355 -1.29 3.13 -11.51
N ALA A 356 -0.10 3.72 -11.55
CA ALA A 356 1.13 3.05 -11.07
C ALA A 356 1.24 3.17 -9.54
N GLN A 357 0.17 2.77 -8.85
CA GLN A 357 0.21 2.48 -7.43
C GLN A 357 1.14 1.28 -7.24
N LEU A 358 1.90 1.29 -6.15
CA LEU A 358 2.83 0.24 -5.75
C LEU A 358 2.07 -1.10 -5.63
N ARG A 359 1.85 -1.80 -6.76
CA ARG A 359 1.13 -3.08 -6.80
C ARG A 359 1.98 -4.11 -6.09
N LEU A 360 1.41 -4.69 -5.04
CA LEU A 360 2.08 -5.65 -4.20
C LEU A 360 2.08 -7.03 -4.88
N VAL A 361 2.80 -7.17 -6.01
CA VAL A 361 2.97 -8.48 -6.65
C VAL A 361 3.88 -9.32 -5.75
N LEU A 362 3.34 -10.41 -5.20
CA LEU A 362 4.11 -11.44 -4.48
C LEU A 362 4.97 -12.22 -5.48
N GLY A 363 6.09 -11.62 -5.89
CA GLY A 363 7.10 -12.26 -6.72
C GLY A 363 8.02 -13.19 -5.90
N THR A 364 7.51 -14.30 -5.38
CA THR A 364 8.34 -15.38 -4.82
C THR A 364 8.11 -16.69 -5.55
N VAL A 365 8.54 -16.77 -6.81
CA VAL A 365 8.63 -18.09 -7.50
C VAL A 365 9.97 -18.31 -8.21
N ARG A 366 10.80 -17.29 -8.48
CA ARG A 366 11.97 -17.52 -9.35
C ARG A 366 13.24 -18.06 -8.67
N ASP A 367 13.41 -17.88 -7.36
CA ASP A 367 14.61 -18.36 -6.66
C ASP A 367 14.50 -19.80 -6.11
N THR A 368 13.27 -20.29 -5.88
CA THR A 368 13.06 -21.66 -5.39
C THR A 368 13.22 -22.70 -6.51
N VAL A 369 12.89 -22.34 -7.76
CA VAL A 369 13.06 -23.22 -8.92
C VAL A 369 14.55 -23.41 -9.26
N GLY A 370 15.37 -22.37 -9.13
CA GLY A 370 16.82 -22.47 -9.35
C GLY A 370 17.57 -23.32 -8.31
N ALA A 371 17.06 -23.40 -7.08
CA ALA A 371 17.63 -24.22 -6.00
C ALA A 371 17.17 -25.69 -6.06
N LEU A 372 15.93 -25.95 -6.51
CA LEU A 372 15.41 -27.32 -6.71
C LEU A 372 16.02 -28.02 -7.92
N VAL A 373 16.22 -27.31 -9.03
CA VAL A 373 16.87 -27.87 -10.24
C VAL A 373 18.34 -28.20 -9.95
N ARG A 374 19.05 -27.38 -9.16
CA ARG A 374 20.43 -27.67 -8.75
C ARG A 374 20.54 -28.85 -7.79
N ARG A 375 19.57 -29.06 -6.88
CA ARG A 375 19.55 -30.24 -5.97
C ARG A 375 19.09 -31.53 -6.66
N GLY A 376 18.25 -31.45 -7.69
CA GLY A 376 17.82 -32.60 -8.49
C GLY A 376 18.94 -33.19 -9.36
N LEU A 377 19.76 -32.33 -9.97
CA LEU A 377 20.87 -32.74 -10.85
C LEU A 377 22.03 -33.40 -10.09
N THR A 378 22.28 -33.06 -8.83
CA THR A 378 23.30 -33.72 -7.99
C THR A 378 22.85 -35.12 -7.54
N ARG A 379 21.56 -35.31 -7.23
CA ARG A 379 21.01 -36.62 -6.83
C ARG A 379 21.01 -37.65 -7.96
N ALA A 380 20.73 -37.21 -9.19
CA ALA A 380 20.75 -38.06 -10.38
C ALA A 380 22.16 -38.57 -10.76
N ARG A 381 23.22 -37.83 -10.41
CA ARG A 381 24.62 -38.24 -10.65
C ARG A 381 25.14 -39.28 -9.65
N THR A 382 24.64 -39.28 -8.41
CA THR A 382 25.01 -40.28 -7.39
C THR A 382 24.32 -41.64 -7.55
N LEU A 383 23.15 -41.70 -8.20
CA LEU A 383 22.43 -42.96 -8.47
C LEU A 383 22.92 -43.71 -9.71
N ARG A 384 23.78 -43.10 -10.53
CA ARG A 384 24.39 -43.72 -11.73
C ARG A 384 25.79 -44.32 -11.48
N ARG A 385 26.29 -44.27 -10.24
CA ARG A 385 27.64 -44.75 -9.85
C ARG A 385 27.62 -45.76 -8.69
N ARG A 386 26.49 -46.40 -8.41
CA ARG A 386 26.41 -47.58 -7.53
C ARG A 386 25.86 -48.76 -8.29
#